data_AF-A0A437M890-F1
#
_entry.id   AF-A0A437M890-F1
#
_cell.length_a   1.000
_cell.length_b   1.000
_cell.length_c   1.000
_cell.angle_alpha   90.00
_cell.angle_beta   90.00
_cell.angle_gamma   90.00
#
_symmetry.space_group_name_H-M   'P 1'
#
loop_
_entity.id
_entity.type
_entity.pdbx_description
1 polymer ?
#
loop_
_entity_poly.entity_id
_entity_poly.type
_entity_poly.pdbx_seq_one_letter_code
_entity_poly.pdbx_strand_id
1 'polypeptide(L)'
;MMGYFSNATEGDFWESDNCAKCHHNGTGEDDPLCPVMAAHMLYAYEMCNEHENPAKIILDLLIPRNKNELGNAKCAMFKPRHGVTDRHLKDWDKYKQIMAEMGR
;
A
#
# COMPACT_ATOMS: atom_id res chain seq x y z
N MET A 1 10.27 -0.17 -11.53
CA MET A 1 10.00 -1.52 -12.07
C MET A 1 8.60 -1.53 -12.62
N MET A 2 8.38 -2.14 -13.79
CA MET A 2 7.07 -2.26 -14.44
C MET A 2 6.55 -3.67 -14.21
N GLY A 3 5.29 -3.81 -13.83
CA GLY A 3 4.68 -5.09 -13.49
C GLY A 3 3.17 -4.91 -13.45
N TYR A 4 2.62 -4.65 -12.27
CA TYR A 4 1.19 -4.37 -12.09
C TYR A 4 0.80 -2.94 -12.47
N PHE A 5 1.70 -1.97 -12.24
CA PHE A 5 1.45 -0.56 -12.51
C PHE A 5 1.77 -0.17 -13.95
N SER A 6 1.09 0.86 -14.45
CA SER A 6 1.21 1.33 -15.85
C SER A 6 2.50 2.10 -16.11
N ASN A 7 3.14 2.62 -15.06
CA ASN A 7 4.51 3.16 -15.07
C ASN A 7 5.14 3.08 -13.67
N ALA A 8 6.47 3.21 -13.58
CA ALA A 8 7.17 3.19 -12.28
C ALA A 8 6.67 4.29 -11.34
N THR A 9 6.42 5.47 -11.89
CA THR A 9 5.94 6.64 -11.13
C THR A 9 4.56 6.42 -10.52
N GLU A 10 3.64 5.74 -11.22
CA GLU A 10 2.33 5.34 -10.69
C GLU A 10 2.51 4.39 -9.50
N GLY A 11 3.41 3.42 -9.63
CA GLY A 11 3.77 2.50 -8.55
C GLY A 11 4.32 3.23 -7.33
N ASP A 12 5.27 4.14 -7.53
CA ASP A 12 5.90 4.91 -6.45
C ASP A 12 4.89 5.79 -5.70
N PHE A 13 4.01 6.49 -6.44
CA PHE A 13 2.96 7.30 -5.82
C PHE A 13 1.97 6.44 -5.04
N TRP A 14 1.54 5.32 -5.61
CA TRP A 14 0.63 4.42 -4.94
C TRP A 14 1.26 3.80 -3.68
N GLU A 15 2.53 3.40 -3.75
CA GLU A 15 3.28 2.85 -2.62
C GLU A 15 3.41 3.87 -1.49
N SER A 16 3.74 5.12 -1.82
CA SER A 16 3.84 6.23 -0.85
C SER A 16 2.51 6.50 -0.13
N ASP A 17 1.38 6.40 -0.85
CA ASP A 17 0.06 6.65 -0.27
C ASP A 17 -0.53 5.46 0.47
N ASN A 18 -0.04 4.24 0.21
CA ASN A 18 -0.57 3.02 0.81
C ASN A 18 0.46 2.36 1.72
N CYS A 19 1.51 1.79 1.15
CA CYS A 19 2.47 0.95 1.86
C CYS A 19 3.26 1.75 2.89
N ALA A 20 3.77 2.93 2.54
CA ALA A 20 4.58 3.75 3.45
C ALA A 20 3.82 4.17 4.72
N LYS A 21 2.49 4.30 4.63
CA LYS A 21 1.59 4.68 5.73
C LYS A 21 0.94 3.47 6.41
N CYS A 22 1.20 2.25 5.93
CA CYS A 22 0.57 1.03 6.40
C CYS A 22 1.36 0.35 7.52
N HIS A 23 0.64 -0.23 8.48
CA HIS A 23 1.18 -1.05 9.55
C HIS A 23 1.99 -2.25 9.05
N HIS A 24 1.62 -2.82 7.90
CA HIS A 24 2.30 -4.01 7.36
C HIS A 24 3.62 -3.71 6.66
N ASN A 25 3.99 -2.44 6.50
CA ASN A 25 5.31 -2.09 5.99
C ASN A 25 6.28 -2.03 7.17
N GLY A 26 7.42 -2.72 7.06
CA GLY A 26 8.51 -2.63 8.02
C GLY A 26 9.09 -1.22 8.17
N THR A 27 9.77 -0.95 9.28
CA THR A 27 10.61 0.26 9.45
C THR A 27 12.07 -0.05 9.73
N GLY A 28 12.35 -1.24 10.25
CA GLY A 28 13.70 -1.73 10.48
C GLY A 28 14.34 -2.26 9.21
N GLU A 29 15.67 -2.31 9.22
CA GLU A 29 16.49 -2.87 8.13
C GLU A 29 16.22 -4.37 7.92
N ASP A 30 15.83 -5.08 8.98
CA ASP A 30 15.46 -6.50 8.97
C ASP A 30 13.94 -6.75 8.91
N ASP A 31 13.12 -5.69 8.90
CA ASP A 31 11.67 -5.87 8.87
C ASP A 31 11.21 -6.33 7.48
N PRO A 32 10.18 -7.19 7.40
CA PRO A 32 9.65 -7.61 6.12
C PRO A 32 9.04 -6.44 5.35
N LEU A 33 9.27 -6.44 4.03
CA LEU A 33 8.57 -5.56 3.10
C LEU A 33 7.05 -5.80 3.18
N CYS A 34 6.27 -4.77 2.86
CA CYS A 34 4.83 -4.92 2.69
C CYS A 34 4.52 -6.11 1.75
N PRO A 35 3.71 -7.11 2.19
CA PRO A 35 3.44 -8.31 1.39
C PRO A 35 2.89 -8.03 -0.02
N VAL A 36 2.12 -6.95 -0.17
CA VAL A 36 1.57 -6.52 -1.46
C VAL A 36 2.68 -6.04 -2.41
N MET A 37 3.62 -5.24 -1.91
CA MET A 37 4.75 -4.78 -2.72
C MET A 37 5.77 -5.89 -2.98
N ALA A 38 5.97 -6.78 -2.01
CA ALA A 38 6.78 -7.97 -2.22
C ALA A 38 6.20 -8.84 -3.35
N ALA A 39 4.88 -9.10 -3.34
CA ALA A 39 4.22 -9.83 -4.42
C ALA A 39 4.35 -9.10 -5.77
N HIS A 40 4.17 -7.77 -5.79
CA HIS A 40 4.39 -6.98 -7.00
C HIS A 40 5.81 -7.15 -7.56
N MET A 41 6.83 -7.08 -6.71
CA MET A 41 8.23 -7.23 -7.14
C MET A 41 8.58 -8.65 -7.58
N LEU A 42 8.06 -9.66 -6.87
CA LEU A 42 8.31 -11.08 -7.17
C LEU A 42 7.74 -11.49 -8.53
N TYR A 43 6.59 -10.95 -8.92
CA TYR A 43 5.89 -11.34 -10.15
C TYR A 43 5.93 -10.27 -11.24
N ALA A 44 6.74 -9.22 -11.06
CA ALA A 44 6.78 -8.09 -11.99
C ALA A 44 7.16 -8.50 -13.42
N TYR A 45 8.08 -9.47 -13.58
CA TYR A 45 8.52 -9.92 -14.90
C TYR A 45 7.48 -10.80 -15.60
N GLU A 46 6.82 -11.67 -14.84
CA GLU A 46 5.79 -12.57 -15.32
C GLU A 46 4.54 -11.80 -15.76
N MET A 47 4.13 -10.80 -14.98
CA MET A 47 2.98 -9.94 -15.30
C MET A 47 3.23 -9.02 -16.51
N CYS A 48 4.48 -8.69 -16.85
CA CYS A 48 4.79 -7.91 -18.05
C CYS A 48 4.48 -8.67 -19.35
N ASN A 49 4.62 -9.99 -19.33
CA ASN A 49 4.52 -10.83 -20.52
C ASN A 49 3.22 -11.65 -20.57
N GLU A 50 2.57 -11.86 -19.43
CA GLU A 50 1.39 -12.72 -19.33
C GLU A 50 0.28 -12.08 -18.48
N HIS A 51 -0.82 -11.72 -19.14
CA HIS A 51 -1.94 -11.02 -18.50
C HIS A 51 -2.85 -11.92 -17.65
N GLU A 52 -2.78 -13.24 -17.83
CA GLU A 52 -3.57 -14.24 -17.08
C GLU A 52 -2.78 -14.85 -15.92
N ASN A 53 -1.71 -14.20 -15.47
CA ASN A 53 -0.92 -14.69 -14.36
C ASN A 53 -1.74 -14.66 -13.04
N PRO A 54 -1.75 -15.75 -12.25
CA PRO A 54 -2.43 -15.80 -10.95
C PRO A 54 -2.03 -14.67 -9.99
N ALA A 55 -0.77 -14.20 -10.06
CA ALA A 55 -0.30 -13.07 -9.28
C ALA A 55 -1.04 -11.78 -9.61
N LYS A 56 -1.39 -11.57 -10.89
CA LYS A 56 -2.17 -10.41 -11.31
C LYS A 56 -3.58 -10.45 -10.72
N ILE A 57 -4.23 -11.62 -10.71
CA ILE A 57 -5.56 -11.80 -10.12
C ILE A 57 -5.52 -11.49 -8.62
N ILE A 58 -4.49 -11.98 -7.92
CA ILE A 58 -4.29 -11.70 -6.49
C ILE A 58 -4.07 -10.20 -6.26
N LEU A 59 -3.24 -9.55 -7.08
CA LEU A 59 -3.00 -8.11 -6.97
C LEU A 59 -4.25 -7.29 -7.33
N ASP A 60 -5.07 -7.70 -8.28
CA ASP A 60 -6.36 -7.05 -8.59
C ASP A 60 -7.34 -7.11 -7.39
N LEU A 61 -7.28 -8.17 -6.58
CA LEU A 61 -8.06 -8.28 -5.34
C LEU A 61 -7.52 -7.36 -4.23
N LEU A 62 -6.20 -7.22 -4.13
CA LEU A 62 -5.53 -6.45 -3.07
C LEU A 62 -5.42 -4.95 -3.40
N ILE A 63 -5.35 -4.61 -4.68
CA ILE A 63 -5.21 -3.27 -5.24
C ILE A 63 -6.46 -3.01 -6.10
N PRO A 64 -7.59 -2.63 -5.48
CA PRO A 64 -8.81 -2.36 -6.22
C PRO A 64 -8.60 -1.19 -7.19
N ARG A 65 -9.24 -1.24 -8.35
CA ARG A 65 -9.25 -0.12 -9.31
C ARG A 65 -10.23 0.98 -8.86
N ASN A 66 -9.93 2.23 -9.20
CA ASN A 66 -10.85 3.34 -8.99
C ASN A 66 -12.11 3.19 -9.85
N LYS A 67 -13.21 3.85 -9.47
CA LYS A 67 -14.51 3.80 -10.19
C LYS A 67 -14.43 4.18 -11.67
N ASN A 68 -13.41 4.95 -12.04
CA ASN A 68 -13.19 5.39 -13.42
C ASN A 68 -12.20 4.48 -14.16
N GLU A 69 -11.70 3.42 -13.53
CA GLU A 69 -10.70 2.45 -14.03
C GLU A 69 -9.35 3.06 -14.46
N LEU A 70 -9.21 4.38 -14.39
CA LEU A 70 -8.02 5.15 -14.78
C LEU A 70 -6.87 5.10 -13.75
N GLY A 71 -6.99 4.31 -12.68
CA GLY A 71 -5.94 4.20 -11.68
C GLY A 71 -6.28 3.26 -10.53
N ASN A 72 -5.30 3.04 -9.67
CA ASN A 72 -5.43 2.20 -8.50
C ASN A 72 -6.02 2.96 -7.31
N ALA A 73 -6.93 2.31 -6.59
CA ALA A 73 -7.54 2.79 -5.36
C ALA A 73 -6.68 2.40 -4.14
N LYS A 74 -7.20 2.71 -2.95
CA LYS A 74 -6.56 2.37 -1.69
C LYS A 74 -6.45 0.84 -1.53
N CYS A 75 -5.29 0.37 -1.07
CA CYS A 75 -5.03 -1.05 -0.82
C CYS A 75 -6.07 -1.65 0.13
N ALA A 76 -6.61 -2.83 -0.21
CA ALA A 76 -7.59 -3.54 0.60
C ALA A 76 -7.03 -3.99 1.97
N MET A 77 -5.71 -4.21 2.04
CA MET A 77 -5.00 -4.54 3.28
C MET A 77 -4.51 -3.30 4.05
N PHE A 78 -4.87 -2.09 3.60
CA PHE A 78 -4.41 -0.87 4.24
C PHE A 78 -4.91 -0.77 5.68
N LYS A 79 -3.98 -0.83 6.62
CA LYS A 79 -4.18 -0.47 8.03
C LYS A 79 -3.27 0.69 8.38
N PRO A 80 -3.77 1.84 8.87
CA PRO A 80 -2.92 2.97 9.25
C PRO A 80 -1.91 2.52 10.31
N ARG A 81 -0.62 2.82 10.10
CA ARG A 81 0.47 2.41 11.01
C ARG A 81 0.24 2.83 12.47
N HIS A 82 -0.34 4.01 12.67
CA HIS A 82 -0.52 4.61 14.00
C HIS A 82 -1.96 4.51 14.53
N GLY A 83 -2.86 3.78 13.86
CA GLY A 83 -4.29 3.77 14.21
C GLY A 83 -5.00 5.14 14.05
N VAL A 84 -4.27 6.18 13.66
CA VAL A 84 -4.79 7.49 13.31
C VAL A 84 -5.45 7.37 11.94
N THR A 85 -6.77 7.51 11.93
CA THR A 85 -7.55 7.61 10.71
C THR A 85 -7.82 9.07 10.41
N ASP A 86 -8.26 9.40 9.19
CA ASP A 86 -8.68 10.76 8.83
C ASP A 86 -9.81 11.28 9.75
N ARG A 87 -10.56 10.37 10.38
CA ARG A 87 -11.54 10.68 11.41
C ARG A 87 -10.90 11.16 12.72
N HIS A 88 -9.74 10.62 13.09
CA HIS A 88 -8.97 11.05 14.26
C HIS A 88 -8.26 12.39 14.00
N LEU A 89 -7.91 12.72 12.75
CA LEU A 89 -7.39 14.05 12.40
C LEU A 89 -8.42 15.19 12.60
N LYS A 90 -9.72 14.87 12.56
CA LYS A 90 -10.79 15.83 12.90
C LYS A 90 -10.94 16.05 14.41
N ASP A 91 -10.38 15.17 15.23
CA ASP A 91 -10.39 15.23 16.70
C ASP A 91 -8.97 15.48 17.20
N TRP A 92 -8.60 16.76 17.25
CA TRP A 92 -7.25 17.23 17.55
C TRP A 92 -6.73 16.76 18.92
N ASP A 93 -7.62 16.56 19.90
CA ASP A 93 -7.27 16.12 21.24
C ASP A 93 -6.95 14.62 21.27
N LYS A 94 -7.75 13.81 20.56
CA LYS A 94 -7.49 12.37 20.41
C LYS A 94 -6.22 12.10 19.61
N TYR A 95 -5.94 12.93 18.60
CA TYR A 95 -4.67 12.88 17.86
C TYR A 95 -3.47 13.13 18.78
N LYS A 96 -3.51 14.20 19.59
CA LYS A 96 -2.43 14.51 20.54
C LYS A 96 -2.17 13.39 21.55
N GLN A 97 -3.22 12.74 22.06
CA GLN A 97 -3.08 11.62 22.99
C GLN A 97 -2.37 10.42 22.36
N ILE A 98 -2.80 10.00 21.16
CA ILE A 98 -2.15 8.90 20.42
C ILE A 98 -0.68 9.23 20.13
N MET A 99 -0.39 10.46 19.70
CA MET A 99 1.00 10.89 19.42
C MET A 99 1.86 10.98 20.69
N ALA A 100 1.29 11.37 21.83
CA ALA A 100 2.00 11.44 23.11
C ALA A 100 2.29 10.06 23.71
N GLU A 101 1.41 9.08 23.51
CA GLU A 101 1.64 7.68 23.91
C GLU A 101 2.74 7.01 23.06
N MET A 102 2.90 7.43 21.80
CA MET A 102 3.95 6.92 20.90
C MET A 102 5.33 7.56 21.09
N GLY A 103 5.42 8.68 21.82
CA GLY A 103 6.68 9.38 22.11
C GLY A 103 7.40 8.91 23.36
N ARG A 104 6.95 7.82 23.98
CA ARG A 104 7.56 7.18 25.16
C ARG A 104 8.24 5.88 24.82
#